data_AF-A0AAP8ZTH6-F1
#
_entry.id   AF-A0AAP8ZTH6-F1
#
_cell.length_a   1.000
_cell.length_b   1.000
_cell.length_c   1.000
_cell.angle_alpha   90.00
_cell.angle_beta   90.00
_cell.angle_gamma   90.00
#
_symmetry.space_group_name_H-M   'P 1'
#
loop_
_entity.id
_entity.type
_entity.pdbx_description
1 polymer ?
#
loop_
_entity_poly.entity_id
_entity_poly.type
_entity_poly.pdbx_seq_one_letter_code
_entity_poly.pdbx_strand_id
1 'polypeptide(L)'
;MNKLFIMRAHLLWIAVMTASCLWVSGCTQEEKYPFLQEKDKDSGIVIPINISIAENGEYNAYSPDNTMPPRHNAPLIAEWTGVKTLSHTRTKESPEYSGPRIASMELTEDTLSTLTTRANNLSTGVYFRLIVFRKSGSNYVFQSAADYTSNGTSSPVLKQGKLLTRSGTIRVIGYSFNTTAALGNIPASYTYNSTKIDISNMNNDFMTYDSGDIANVNSLNYNLPVTFKQKLCKLTISISVTGFTSNTISGCTGVYVKQGGNSTSWVIGSSAVAANTNNTASFNPNTNLTTTIRMVPFASARTITVHFDKLTVGNIISNNADNIDITSNQSVQLKEGMSYTMKIQFKRSPGINVPAGSINLSNPKKACTNDDKQKLSKLVFADGNLKSTGASNNYVWATNREYGYYYQWKKDYNGNNIDPCARLNPTTYGNDWRLPTRNEFERLTRCTNVKTVSNGVNGVWFLNATTGIFLPLGGWRNNSPGTAAENWPGTYGDYFTDESINANQCYRLDLAPSGGSAIVNSTTKEMAYTIRCVKGPKL
;
A
#
# COMPACT_ATOMS: atom_id res chain seq x y z
N MET A 1 62.96 -19.64 66.48
CA MET A 1 62.65 -18.71 65.36
C MET A 1 62.51 -19.56 64.10
N ASN A 2 61.30 -19.99 63.76
CA ASN A 2 60.34 -19.31 62.88
C ASN A 2 60.80 -19.21 61.42
N LYS A 3 60.18 -20.06 60.58
CA LYS A 3 59.76 -19.87 59.18
C LYS A 3 60.02 -21.10 58.27
N LEU A 4 59.63 -22.29 58.73
CA LEU A 4 59.46 -23.45 57.85
C LEU A 4 58.21 -24.28 58.20
N PHE A 5 57.14 -23.62 58.67
CA PHE A 5 55.91 -24.26 59.15
C PHE A 5 54.60 -23.62 58.63
N ILE A 6 54.65 -22.69 57.68
CA ILE A 6 53.46 -22.01 57.13
C ILE A 6 53.49 -22.04 55.59
N MET A 7 53.54 -23.22 55.01
CA MET A 7 53.20 -23.40 53.58
C MET A 7 52.77 -24.83 53.21
N ARG A 8 52.58 -25.71 54.20
CA ARG A 8 51.99 -27.06 54.03
C ARG A 8 50.58 -27.20 54.65
N ALA A 9 50.12 -26.24 55.44
CA ALA A 9 48.79 -26.26 56.03
C ALA A 9 47.69 -25.69 55.11
N HIS A 10 48.03 -24.90 54.08
CA HIS A 10 47.05 -24.35 53.14
C HIS A 10 46.75 -25.23 51.92
N LEU A 11 47.63 -26.19 51.59
CA LEU A 11 47.40 -27.15 50.51
C LEU A 11 46.64 -28.40 50.97
N LEU A 12 46.63 -28.70 52.27
CA LEU A 12 45.88 -29.83 52.82
C LEU A 12 44.40 -29.50 53.09
N TRP A 13 44.02 -28.22 53.17
CA TRP A 13 42.63 -27.80 53.39
C TRP A 13 41.82 -27.70 52.09
N ILE A 14 42.48 -27.58 50.93
CA ILE A 14 41.82 -27.54 49.61
C ILE A 14 41.62 -28.95 49.03
N ALA A 15 42.47 -29.92 49.40
CA ALA A 15 42.32 -31.32 48.97
C ALA A 15 41.28 -32.11 49.77
N VAL A 16 40.98 -31.73 51.02
CA VAL A 16 39.97 -32.42 51.87
C VAL A 16 38.54 -31.91 51.60
N MET A 17 38.37 -30.72 51.01
CA MET A 17 37.05 -30.21 50.58
C MET A 17 36.65 -30.66 49.16
N THR A 18 37.54 -31.29 48.40
CA THR A 18 37.27 -31.77 47.03
C THR A 18 37.05 -33.29 46.93
N ALA A 19 37.19 -34.04 48.03
CA ALA A 19 37.02 -35.50 48.06
C ALA A 19 35.82 -36.00 48.88
N SER A 20 34.99 -35.11 49.46
CA SER A 20 33.85 -35.48 50.32
C SER A 20 32.46 -35.24 49.72
N CYS A 21 32.34 -34.97 48.42
CA CYS A 21 31.04 -34.88 47.73
C CYS A 21 30.76 -36.06 46.77
N LEU A 22 31.56 -37.12 46.83
CA LEU A 22 31.33 -38.36 46.08
C LEU A 22 30.85 -39.45 47.05
N TRP A 23 29.54 -39.72 46.96
CA TRP A 23 28.80 -40.88 47.49
C TRP A 23 28.44 -40.90 48.98
N VAL A 24 27.29 -40.31 49.32
CA VAL A 24 26.28 -41.00 50.14
C VAL A 24 24.89 -40.78 49.51
N SER A 25 24.33 -41.91 49.08
CA SER A 25 22.95 -42.25 48.75
C SER A 25 21.82 -41.23 49.01
N GLY A 26 20.96 -41.10 47.99
CA GLY A 26 19.55 -41.45 48.15
C GLY A 26 18.69 -40.50 48.97
N CYS A 27 18.35 -39.36 48.39
CA CYS A 27 16.99 -38.82 48.43
C CYS A 27 16.76 -38.13 47.10
N THR A 28 15.89 -38.70 46.27
CA THR A 28 15.18 -37.91 45.26
C THR A 28 14.52 -36.75 46.02
N GLN A 29 15.04 -35.53 45.89
CA GLN A 29 14.17 -34.38 46.02
C GLN A 29 13.17 -34.55 44.88
N GLU A 30 11.99 -35.05 45.19
CA GLU A 30 10.81 -34.77 44.37
C GLU A 30 10.81 -33.26 44.16
N GLU A 31 11.13 -32.82 42.94
CA GLU A 31 10.70 -31.52 42.47
C GLU A 31 9.19 -31.52 42.67
N LYS A 32 8.70 -30.98 43.79
CA LYS A 32 7.27 -30.77 44.02
C LYS A 32 6.81 -29.81 42.95
N TYR A 33 6.25 -30.36 41.88
CA TYR A 33 5.66 -29.60 40.79
C TYR A 33 4.39 -28.94 41.34
N PRO A 34 4.32 -27.60 41.44
CA PRO A 34 3.16 -26.93 42.05
C PRO A 34 1.87 -27.05 41.21
N PHE A 35 1.94 -27.61 39.99
CA PHE A 35 0.85 -27.59 39.01
C PHE A 35 -0.01 -28.87 38.97
N LEU A 36 0.45 -29.94 39.62
CA LEU A 36 -0.35 -31.15 39.78
C LEU A 36 -0.86 -31.19 41.21
N GLN A 37 -2.04 -30.62 41.48
CA GLN A 37 -2.65 -30.73 42.81
C GLN A 37 -2.79 -32.20 43.20
N GLU A 38 -2.33 -32.51 44.42
CA GLU A 38 -2.23 -33.85 44.99
C GLU A 38 -3.54 -34.31 45.67
N LYS A 39 -4.68 -33.72 45.28
CA LYS A 39 -5.99 -34.06 45.85
C LYS A 39 -6.96 -34.39 44.74
N ASP A 40 -6.93 -35.65 44.32
CA ASP A 40 -8.12 -36.45 44.04
C ASP A 40 -7.71 -37.92 44.04
N LYS A 41 -8.61 -38.81 44.44
CA LYS A 41 -8.40 -40.26 44.68
C LYS A 41 -8.03 -41.09 43.43
N ASP A 42 -7.49 -40.45 42.39
CA ASP A 42 -6.94 -41.03 41.16
C ASP A 42 -5.55 -40.43 40.89
N SER A 43 -4.55 -40.81 41.69
CA SER A 43 -3.14 -40.46 41.49
C SER A 43 -2.56 -41.21 40.28
N GLY A 44 -3.11 -40.99 39.09
CA GLY A 44 -2.65 -41.59 37.84
C GLY A 44 -1.24 -41.10 37.47
N ILE A 45 -0.45 -41.98 36.85
CA ILE A 45 0.91 -41.75 36.39
C ILE A 45 1.01 -40.46 35.56
N VAL A 46 2.01 -39.63 35.84
CA VAL A 46 2.33 -38.43 35.04
C VAL A 46 2.99 -38.86 33.73
N ILE A 47 2.45 -38.40 32.61
CA ILE A 47 2.84 -38.77 31.25
C ILE A 47 3.60 -37.60 30.62
N PRO A 48 4.88 -37.79 30.23
CA PRO A 48 5.60 -36.80 29.43
C PRO A 48 5.11 -36.80 27.98
N ILE A 49 5.06 -35.61 27.38
CA ILE A 49 4.72 -35.45 25.95
C ILE A 49 6.00 -35.09 25.20
N ASN A 50 6.38 -35.95 24.26
CA ASN A 50 7.45 -35.66 23.31
C ASN A 50 6.88 -34.83 22.17
N ILE A 51 7.66 -33.89 21.65
CA ILE A 51 7.22 -33.01 20.57
C ILE A 51 8.10 -33.14 19.35
N SER A 52 7.50 -33.00 18.19
CA SER A 52 8.20 -32.82 16.92
C SER A 52 7.62 -31.62 16.18
N ILE A 53 8.46 -30.82 15.52
CA ILE A 53 8.01 -29.74 14.66
C ILE A 53 7.72 -30.33 13.27
N ALA A 54 6.51 -30.08 12.78
CA ALA A 54 6.10 -30.32 11.40
C ALA A 54 5.97 -28.99 10.65
N GLU A 55 5.96 -29.05 9.32
CA GLU A 55 6.01 -27.89 8.39
C GLU A 55 5.19 -26.68 8.85
N ASN A 56 5.74 -25.46 8.68
CA ASN A 56 5.00 -24.22 8.96
C ASN A 56 4.13 -23.79 7.78
N GLY A 57 3.06 -23.05 8.07
CA GLY A 57 2.43 -22.20 7.07
C GLY A 57 3.34 -21.01 6.75
N GLU A 58 3.94 -21.00 5.56
CA GLU A 58 4.48 -19.76 4.99
C GLU A 58 3.35 -18.77 4.69
N TYR A 59 3.75 -17.52 4.48
CA TYR A 59 2.85 -16.59 3.83
C TYR A 59 2.43 -17.12 2.46
N ASN A 60 1.13 -17.12 2.19
CA ASN A 60 0.48 -17.60 0.98
C ASN A 60 0.35 -19.13 0.85
N ALA A 61 0.55 -19.92 1.90
CA ALA A 61 0.36 -21.37 1.88
C ALA A 61 -1.11 -21.77 1.57
N TYR A 62 -1.48 -21.73 0.30
CA TYR A 62 -2.77 -22.13 -0.23
C TYR A 62 -2.62 -23.50 -0.85
N SER A 63 -3.45 -24.46 -0.40
CA SER A 63 -3.64 -25.71 -1.15
C SER A 63 -4.70 -25.40 -2.21
N PRO A 64 -4.37 -25.40 -3.51
CA PRO A 64 -5.34 -25.08 -4.53
C PRO A 64 -6.48 -26.10 -4.50
N ASP A 65 -7.71 -25.62 -4.47
CA ASP A 65 -8.84 -26.42 -4.92
C ASP A 65 -8.59 -26.73 -6.40
N ASN A 66 -8.59 -28.00 -6.79
CA ASN A 66 -8.17 -28.52 -8.11
C ASN A 66 -9.07 -28.05 -9.28
N THR A 67 -9.90 -27.03 -9.08
CA THR A 67 -10.89 -26.51 -10.02
C THR A 67 -10.60 -25.08 -10.50
N MET A 68 -9.56 -24.39 -10.01
CA MET A 68 -9.24 -23.03 -10.46
C MET A 68 -8.06 -22.97 -11.45
N PRO A 69 -8.26 -22.39 -12.65
CA PRO A 69 -7.18 -22.21 -13.63
C PRO A 69 -6.18 -21.14 -13.17
N PRO A 70 -4.92 -21.19 -13.66
CA PRO A 70 -3.87 -20.25 -13.27
C PRO A 70 -4.23 -18.84 -13.74
N ARG A 71 -4.76 -18.01 -12.84
CA ARG A 71 -4.91 -16.57 -13.08
C ARG A 71 -3.74 -15.86 -12.42
N HIS A 72 -2.95 -15.15 -13.22
CA HIS A 72 -2.30 -13.93 -12.72
C HIS A 72 -3.41 -13.07 -12.10
N ASN A 73 -3.50 -13.04 -10.78
CA ASN A 73 -4.61 -12.41 -10.08
C ASN A 73 -4.69 -10.93 -10.46
N ALA A 74 -5.87 -10.50 -10.92
CA ALA A 74 -6.16 -9.08 -11.10
C ALA A 74 -5.99 -8.36 -9.74
N PRO A 75 -5.52 -7.11 -9.71
CA PRO A 75 -5.32 -6.38 -8.47
C PRO A 75 -6.64 -6.26 -7.69
N LEU A 76 -6.56 -6.43 -6.36
CA LEU A 76 -7.68 -6.28 -5.42
C LEU A 76 -8.16 -4.83 -5.34
N ILE A 77 -7.26 -3.87 -5.58
CA ILE A 77 -7.54 -2.45 -5.74
C ILE A 77 -6.72 -1.97 -6.93
N ALA A 78 -7.33 -1.24 -7.85
CA ALA A 78 -6.61 -0.50 -8.89
C ALA A 78 -7.43 0.75 -9.22
N GLU A 79 -7.04 1.88 -8.65
CA GLU A 79 -7.80 3.12 -8.81
C GLU A 79 -6.95 4.38 -8.67
N TRP A 80 -7.53 5.50 -9.09
CA TRP A 80 -7.00 6.83 -8.85
C TRP A 80 -7.64 7.44 -7.60
N THR A 81 -6.84 7.71 -6.58
CA THR A 81 -7.27 8.28 -5.31
C THR A 81 -6.92 9.78 -5.25
N GLY A 82 -7.79 10.53 -4.57
CA GLY A 82 -7.55 11.94 -4.24
C GLY A 82 -6.69 12.07 -2.98
N VAL A 83 -5.94 13.16 -2.88
CA VAL A 83 -5.25 13.54 -1.64
C VAL A 83 -6.20 14.39 -0.80
N LYS A 84 -6.46 13.95 0.44
CA LYS A 84 -7.19 14.72 1.45
C LYS A 84 -6.17 15.31 2.44
N THR A 85 -6.16 16.63 2.59
CA THR A 85 -5.32 17.33 3.59
C THR A 85 -6.13 17.63 4.84
N LEU A 86 -5.64 17.27 6.03
CA LEU A 86 -6.24 17.66 7.31
C LEU A 86 -5.58 18.95 7.83
N SER A 87 -6.33 20.04 7.95
CA SER A 87 -5.84 21.28 8.59
C SER A 87 -6.01 21.23 10.11
N HIS A 88 -4.93 21.43 10.86
CA HIS A 88 -4.91 21.32 12.34
C HIS A 88 -5.54 22.50 13.11
N THR A 89 -6.04 23.56 12.45
CA THR A 89 -6.34 24.86 13.12
C THR A 89 -7.74 25.45 12.89
N ARG A 90 -8.81 24.67 12.69
CA ARG A 90 -10.16 25.28 12.50
C ARG A 90 -11.29 24.65 13.31
N THR A 91 -11.86 25.45 14.21
CA THR A 91 -13.12 25.27 14.96
C THR A 91 -14.39 25.65 14.18
N LYS A 92 -14.34 25.78 12.84
CA LYS A 92 -15.53 26.00 12.00
C LYS A 92 -15.44 25.22 10.69
N GLU A 93 -16.47 24.41 10.45
CA GLU A 93 -16.77 23.65 9.23
C GLU A 93 -16.33 24.43 7.98
N SER A 94 -15.22 24.00 7.37
CA SER A 94 -14.90 24.29 5.98
C SER A 94 -14.93 22.97 5.24
N PRO A 95 -15.45 22.92 4.00
CA PRO A 95 -15.52 21.69 3.24
C PRO A 95 -14.12 21.07 3.07
N GLU A 96 -14.04 19.75 3.25
CA GLU A 96 -12.83 18.96 2.97
C GLU A 96 -12.28 19.31 1.58
N TYR A 97 -11.00 19.66 1.50
CA TYR A 97 -10.34 19.88 0.21
C TYR A 97 -10.18 18.53 -0.51
N SER A 98 -11.05 18.27 -1.48
CA SER A 98 -10.88 17.21 -2.47
C SER A 98 -9.95 17.72 -3.56
N GLY A 99 -8.64 17.54 -3.36
CA GLY A 99 -7.63 17.89 -4.34
C GLY A 99 -7.70 17.02 -5.61
N PRO A 100 -7.00 17.38 -6.70
CA PRO A 100 -6.93 16.56 -7.90
C PRO A 100 -6.49 15.12 -7.56
N ARG A 101 -6.98 14.13 -8.30
CA ARG A 101 -6.56 12.72 -8.16
C ARG A 101 -5.10 12.58 -8.57
N ILE A 102 -4.19 12.71 -7.61
CA ILE A 102 -2.73 12.75 -7.83
C ILE A 102 -2.01 11.48 -7.40
N ALA A 103 -2.73 10.44 -6.97
CA ALA A 103 -2.16 9.15 -6.64
C ALA A 103 -2.94 8.02 -7.33
N SER A 104 -2.22 7.06 -7.91
CA SER A 104 -2.77 5.76 -8.27
C SER A 104 -2.44 4.77 -7.15
N MET A 105 -3.46 4.10 -6.61
CA MET A 105 -3.31 3.04 -5.62
C MET A 105 -3.60 1.69 -6.27
N GLU A 106 -2.68 0.76 -6.11
CA GLU A 106 -2.81 -0.62 -6.56
C GLU A 106 -2.52 -1.56 -5.39
N LEU A 107 -3.43 -2.48 -5.07
CA LEU A 107 -3.21 -3.54 -4.08
C LEU A 107 -3.28 -4.88 -4.77
N THR A 108 -2.27 -5.72 -4.53
CA THR A 108 -2.14 -7.05 -5.11
C THR A 108 -1.87 -8.06 -4.00
N GLU A 109 -2.44 -9.25 -4.12
CA GLU A 109 -2.04 -10.40 -3.31
C GLU A 109 -0.78 -11.01 -3.95
N ASP A 110 0.25 -11.23 -3.14
CA ASP A 110 1.50 -11.80 -3.61
C ASP A 110 1.26 -13.30 -3.89
N THR A 111 1.49 -13.75 -5.11
CA THR A 111 1.44 -15.18 -5.42
C THR A 111 2.78 -15.83 -5.06
N LEU A 112 2.75 -17.02 -4.46
CA LEU A 112 3.95 -17.84 -4.32
C LEU A 112 4.56 -18.06 -5.70
N SER A 113 5.85 -17.81 -5.86
CA SER A 113 6.57 -18.41 -6.97
C SER A 113 6.42 -19.92 -6.84
N THR A 114 5.96 -20.58 -7.90
CA THR A 114 5.73 -22.03 -8.04
C THR A 114 7.00 -22.89 -7.94
N LEU A 115 8.05 -22.38 -7.31
CA LEU A 115 9.36 -22.99 -7.16
C LEU A 115 9.82 -22.86 -5.71
N THR A 116 9.45 -23.81 -4.86
CA THR A 116 10.37 -24.54 -3.95
C THR A 116 9.61 -25.54 -3.09
N THR A 117 9.71 -26.82 -3.46
CA THR A 117 9.47 -27.99 -2.62
C THR A 117 10.62 -28.19 -1.61
N ARG A 118 10.80 -27.26 -0.66
CA ARG A 118 11.68 -27.50 0.50
C ARG A 118 11.03 -27.00 1.78
N ALA A 119 10.80 -27.95 2.68
CA ALA A 119 10.32 -27.82 4.05
C ALA A 119 10.78 -26.54 4.78
N ASN A 120 9.83 -25.68 5.13
CA ASN A 120 10.08 -24.48 5.93
C ASN A 120 9.70 -24.75 7.40
N ASN A 121 10.67 -25.19 8.19
CA ASN A 121 10.59 -25.30 9.64
C ASN A 121 10.63 -23.90 10.29
N LEU A 122 10.23 -23.76 11.56
CA LEU A 122 10.49 -22.54 12.33
C LEU A 122 11.98 -22.21 12.23
N SER A 123 12.32 -20.98 11.80
CA SER A 123 13.71 -20.52 11.67
C SER A 123 14.51 -20.88 12.91
N THR A 124 15.71 -21.43 12.73
CA THR A 124 16.56 -21.91 13.84
C THR A 124 16.69 -20.87 14.95
N GLY A 125 16.46 -21.29 16.20
CA GLY A 125 16.58 -20.46 17.40
C GLY A 125 15.30 -19.71 17.78
N VAL A 126 14.21 -19.83 17.01
CA VAL A 126 12.93 -19.19 17.34
C VAL A 126 12.30 -19.86 18.57
N TYR A 127 11.92 -19.04 19.54
CA TYR A 127 11.23 -19.48 20.75
C TYR A 127 9.73 -19.69 20.50
N PHE A 128 9.19 -20.74 21.11
CA PHE A 128 7.74 -20.98 21.20
C PHE A 128 7.39 -21.64 22.52
N ARG A 129 6.15 -21.40 22.99
CA ARG A 129 5.59 -22.00 24.20
C ARG A 129 4.48 -22.95 23.83
N LEU A 130 4.44 -24.09 24.51
CA LEU A 130 3.32 -25.04 24.47
C LEU A 130 2.69 -25.15 25.85
N ILE A 131 1.37 -25.28 25.88
CA ILE A 131 0.54 -25.29 27.09
C ILE A 131 -0.44 -26.46 26.98
N VAL A 132 -0.45 -27.31 27.99
CA VAL A 132 -1.30 -28.51 28.02
C VAL A 132 -2.50 -28.27 28.91
N PHE A 133 -3.67 -28.60 28.37
CA PHE A 133 -4.92 -28.64 29.09
C PHE A 133 -5.49 -30.06 29.07
N ARG A 134 -6.02 -30.51 30.20
CA ARG A 134 -6.82 -31.74 30.29
C ARG A 134 -8.30 -31.38 30.22
N LYS A 135 -9.07 -32.13 29.45
CA LYS A 135 -10.51 -31.97 29.38
C LYS A 135 -11.17 -32.55 30.64
N SER A 136 -12.04 -31.78 31.27
CA SER A 136 -12.84 -32.17 32.43
C SER A 136 -14.29 -31.76 32.19
N GLY A 137 -15.14 -32.73 31.87
CA GLY A 137 -16.48 -32.47 31.34
C GLY A 137 -16.42 -31.65 30.04
N SER A 138 -17.11 -30.51 30.03
CA SER A 138 -17.09 -29.54 28.92
C SER A 138 -15.98 -28.49 29.03
N ASN A 139 -15.16 -28.53 30.08
CA ASN A 139 -14.14 -27.52 30.40
C ASN A 139 -12.71 -28.07 30.21
N TYR A 140 -11.73 -27.16 30.28
CA TYR A 140 -10.31 -27.47 30.18
C TYR A 140 -9.57 -26.97 31.42
N VAL A 141 -8.76 -27.86 32.02
CA VAL A 141 -7.97 -27.59 33.21
C VAL A 141 -6.49 -27.59 32.84
N PHE A 142 -5.77 -26.53 33.19
CA PHE A 142 -4.34 -26.43 32.95
C PHE A 142 -3.56 -27.57 33.62
N GLN A 143 -2.54 -28.08 32.93
CA GLN A 143 -1.67 -29.14 33.44
C GLN A 143 -0.21 -28.69 33.54
N SER A 144 0.33 -28.19 32.44
CA SER A 144 1.75 -27.82 32.36
C SER A 144 2.02 -26.91 31.15
N ALA A 145 3.19 -26.29 31.14
CA ALA A 145 3.69 -25.53 30.00
C ALA A 145 5.21 -25.66 29.89
N ALA A 146 5.72 -25.52 28.67
CA ALA A 146 7.15 -25.55 28.39
C ALA A 146 7.52 -24.67 27.20
N ASP A 147 8.72 -24.11 27.27
CA ASP A 147 9.34 -23.33 26.20
C ASP A 147 10.40 -24.13 25.48
N TYR A 148 10.41 -23.94 24.18
CA TYR A 148 11.33 -24.60 23.28
C TYR A 148 11.91 -23.60 22.30
N THR A 149 13.07 -23.95 21.75
CA THR A 149 13.61 -23.31 20.54
C THR A 149 13.60 -24.29 19.39
N SER A 150 13.19 -23.85 18.21
CA SER A 150 13.45 -24.60 16.98
C SER A 150 14.95 -24.73 16.76
N ASN A 151 15.40 -25.83 16.18
CA ASN A 151 16.80 -26.04 15.78
C ASN A 151 16.94 -26.21 14.26
N GLY A 152 15.93 -25.78 13.49
CA GLY A 152 15.86 -25.99 12.04
C GLY A 152 15.53 -27.43 11.63
N THR A 153 15.39 -28.36 12.58
CA THR A 153 14.98 -29.76 12.38
C THR A 153 13.64 -30.03 13.08
N SER A 154 13.12 -31.25 12.95
CA SER A 154 11.88 -31.67 13.60
C SER A 154 12.01 -31.88 15.12
N SER A 155 13.20 -31.80 15.72
CA SER A 155 13.42 -32.04 17.16
C SER A 155 13.78 -30.76 17.90
N PRO A 156 12.81 -29.98 18.40
CA PRO A 156 13.08 -28.74 19.11
C PRO A 156 13.80 -28.97 20.45
N VAL A 157 14.50 -27.93 20.93
CA VAL A 157 15.30 -27.98 22.17
C VAL A 157 14.51 -27.35 23.31
N LEU A 158 14.26 -28.11 24.38
CA LEU A 158 13.63 -27.62 25.61
C LEU A 158 14.51 -26.55 26.28
N LYS A 159 13.90 -25.44 26.68
CA LYS A 159 14.58 -24.31 27.35
C LYS A 159 14.06 -24.04 28.76
N GLN A 160 12.76 -24.19 28.98
CA GLN A 160 12.14 -23.95 30.28
C GLN A 160 10.89 -24.81 30.45
N GLY A 161 10.62 -25.24 31.69
CA GLY A 161 9.44 -26.05 32.01
C GLY A 161 9.56 -27.51 31.53
N LYS A 162 8.43 -28.23 31.56
CA LYS A 162 8.28 -29.61 31.10
C LYS A 162 6.85 -29.79 30.58
N LEU A 163 6.66 -30.53 29.49
CA LEU A 163 5.32 -30.83 28.96
C LEU A 163 4.80 -32.15 29.54
N LEU A 164 3.90 -32.04 30.52
CA LEU A 164 3.38 -33.14 31.33
C LEU A 164 1.85 -33.14 31.34
N THR A 165 1.25 -34.33 31.36
CA THR A 165 -0.19 -34.51 31.57
C THR A 165 -0.50 -35.74 32.41
N ARG A 166 -1.74 -35.87 32.87
CA ARG A 166 -2.30 -37.16 33.32
C ARG A 166 -3.08 -37.82 32.18
N SER A 167 -3.45 -39.08 32.38
CA SER A 167 -4.21 -39.84 31.39
C SER A 167 -5.58 -39.21 31.09
N GLY A 168 -6.04 -39.33 29.85
CA GLY A 168 -7.35 -38.85 29.41
C GLY A 168 -7.29 -38.04 28.12
N THR A 169 -8.30 -37.21 27.89
CA THR A 169 -8.36 -36.31 26.74
C THR A 169 -7.64 -35.01 27.06
N ILE A 170 -6.72 -34.61 26.19
CA ILE A 170 -5.94 -33.36 26.32
C ILE A 170 -6.10 -32.47 25.10
N ARG A 171 -5.73 -31.20 25.24
CA ARG A 171 -5.55 -30.26 24.14
C ARG A 171 -4.31 -29.43 24.42
N VAL A 172 -3.47 -29.29 23.40
CA VAL A 172 -2.21 -28.56 23.49
C VAL A 172 -2.31 -27.30 22.64
N ILE A 173 -2.07 -26.16 23.29
CA ILE A 173 -2.11 -24.85 22.67
C ILE A 173 -0.70 -24.29 22.64
N GLY A 174 -0.30 -23.72 21.51
CA GLY A 174 1.03 -23.13 21.33
C GLY A 174 1.00 -21.73 20.77
N TYR A 175 2.01 -20.93 21.11
CA TYR A 175 2.24 -19.64 20.45
C TYR A 175 3.73 -19.31 20.29
N SER A 176 4.03 -18.45 19.32
CA SER A 176 5.37 -17.92 19.05
C SER A 176 5.28 -16.50 18.51
N PHE A 177 6.23 -15.64 18.93
CA PHE A 177 6.43 -14.29 18.38
C PHE A 177 7.47 -14.26 17.26
N ASN A 178 7.77 -15.41 16.66
CA ASN A 178 8.76 -15.58 15.58
C ASN A 178 10.08 -14.84 15.86
N THR A 179 10.62 -15.01 17.06
CA THR A 179 11.80 -14.30 17.55
C THR A 179 12.73 -15.24 18.31
N THR A 180 14.01 -14.89 18.36
CA THR A 180 15.03 -15.58 19.15
C THR A 180 15.08 -15.12 20.60
N ALA A 181 14.27 -14.13 20.98
CA ALA A 181 14.13 -13.69 22.36
C ALA A 181 13.31 -14.70 23.18
N ALA A 182 13.73 -14.93 24.43
CA ALA A 182 12.99 -15.77 25.36
C ALA A 182 11.60 -15.19 25.68
N LEU A 183 10.62 -16.08 25.94
CA LEU A 183 9.21 -15.70 26.16
C LEU A 183 8.92 -15.18 27.60
N GLY A 184 9.96 -14.98 28.40
CA GLY A 184 9.86 -14.66 29.82
C GLY A 184 9.38 -15.85 30.66
N ASN A 185 9.05 -15.58 31.93
CA ASN A 185 8.66 -16.63 32.87
C ASN A 185 7.37 -17.34 32.43
N ILE A 186 7.29 -18.63 32.73
CA ILE A 186 6.07 -19.41 32.60
C ILE A 186 5.12 -19.03 33.75
N PRO A 187 3.92 -18.47 33.49
CA PRO A 187 2.89 -18.23 34.49
C PRO A 187 2.53 -19.49 35.27
N ALA A 188 2.11 -19.29 36.53
CA ALA A 188 1.72 -20.40 37.39
C ALA A 188 0.43 -21.11 36.94
N SER A 189 -0.42 -20.43 36.15
CA SER A 189 -1.61 -21.04 35.58
C SER A 189 -2.01 -20.36 34.28
N TYR A 190 -2.77 -21.11 33.48
CA TYR A 190 -3.45 -20.64 32.29
C TYR A 190 -4.91 -21.05 32.35
N THR A 191 -5.80 -20.18 31.89
CA THR A 191 -7.23 -20.46 31.78
C THR A 191 -7.59 -20.48 30.30
N TYR A 192 -8.05 -21.64 29.83
CA TYR A 192 -8.51 -21.82 28.45
C TYR A 192 -9.65 -20.84 28.13
N ASN A 193 -9.59 -20.20 26.97
CA ASN A 193 -10.51 -19.13 26.53
C ASN A 193 -10.57 -17.89 27.45
N SER A 194 -9.57 -17.66 28.30
CA SER A 194 -9.56 -16.45 29.16
C SER A 194 -8.19 -15.83 29.35
N THR A 195 -7.11 -16.61 29.41
CA THR A 195 -5.77 -16.02 29.52
C THR A 195 -5.38 -15.31 28.23
N LYS A 196 -5.07 -14.02 28.38
CA LYS A 196 -4.68 -13.11 27.31
C LYS A 196 -3.15 -13.07 27.16
N ILE A 197 -2.69 -13.14 25.92
CA ILE A 197 -1.30 -12.97 25.51
C ILE A 197 -1.21 -11.67 24.72
N ASP A 198 -0.46 -10.70 25.25
CA ASP A 198 -0.23 -9.43 24.57
C ASP A 198 0.86 -9.59 23.50
N ILE A 199 0.56 -9.09 22.30
CA ILE A 199 1.46 -9.03 21.15
C ILE A 199 1.88 -7.57 21.03
N SER A 200 2.93 -7.21 21.77
CA SER A 200 3.41 -5.84 21.91
C SER A 200 4.30 -5.37 20.76
N ASN A 201 4.79 -6.28 19.92
CA ASN A 201 5.67 -5.99 18.81
C ASN A 201 5.23 -6.75 17.56
N MET A 202 4.79 -6.02 16.53
CA MET A 202 4.39 -6.58 15.23
C MET A 202 5.50 -6.50 14.17
N ASN A 203 6.75 -6.28 14.57
CA ASN A 203 7.88 -6.36 13.63
C ASN A 203 8.14 -7.82 13.20
N ASN A 204 7.77 -8.78 14.03
CA ASN A 204 7.86 -10.21 13.75
C ASN A 204 6.47 -10.83 13.59
N ASP A 205 6.44 -12.04 13.04
CA ASP A 205 5.20 -12.79 12.92
C ASP A 205 4.67 -13.26 14.28
N PHE A 206 3.35 -13.35 14.38
CA PHE A 206 2.68 -14.05 15.47
C PHE A 206 2.03 -15.32 14.95
N MET A 207 2.36 -16.43 15.58
CA MET A 207 1.91 -17.76 15.16
C MET A 207 1.29 -18.51 16.33
N THR A 208 0.28 -19.32 16.03
CA THR A 208 -0.39 -20.15 17.04
C THR A 208 -0.49 -21.60 16.58
N TYR A 209 -0.54 -22.51 17.53
CA TYR A 209 -0.80 -23.92 17.34
C TYR A 209 -1.98 -24.34 18.22
N ASP A 210 -2.79 -25.25 17.69
CA ASP A 210 -3.88 -25.88 18.42
C ASP A 210 -3.99 -27.32 17.93
N SER A 211 -3.77 -28.27 18.84
CA SER A 211 -3.84 -29.69 18.50
C SER A 211 -5.26 -30.20 18.24
N GLY A 212 -6.29 -29.45 18.66
CA GLY A 212 -7.61 -30.02 18.91
C GLY A 212 -7.60 -31.02 20.07
N ASP A 213 -8.72 -31.71 20.27
CA ASP A 213 -8.84 -32.75 21.31
C ASP A 213 -8.06 -34.02 20.89
N ILE A 214 -7.09 -34.40 21.72
CA ILE A 214 -6.36 -35.65 21.63
C ILE A 214 -6.95 -36.59 22.68
N ALA A 215 -7.74 -37.57 22.24
CA ALA A 215 -8.36 -38.55 23.12
C ALA A 215 -7.38 -39.66 23.54
N ASN A 216 -7.70 -40.34 24.64
CA ASN A 216 -7.03 -41.58 25.07
C ASN A 216 -5.51 -41.48 25.26
N VAL A 217 -5.00 -40.34 25.73
CA VAL A 217 -3.59 -40.24 26.13
C VAL A 217 -3.41 -41.11 27.38
N ASN A 218 -2.77 -42.26 27.22
CA ASN A 218 -2.65 -43.28 28.27
C ASN A 218 -1.29 -44.00 28.28
N SER A 219 -0.42 -43.73 27.31
CA SER A 219 0.91 -44.36 27.18
C SER A 219 2.03 -43.34 27.36
N LEU A 220 3.17 -43.82 27.86
CA LEU A 220 4.34 -43.03 28.32
C LEU A 220 5.12 -42.30 27.21
N ASN A 221 4.71 -42.39 25.93
CA ASN A 221 5.43 -41.80 24.79
C ASN A 221 4.46 -41.35 23.67
N TYR A 222 3.72 -40.26 23.89
CA TYR A 222 2.99 -39.62 22.80
C TYR A 222 3.89 -38.58 22.11
N ASN A 223 4.14 -38.76 20.81
CA ASN A 223 4.84 -37.78 19.99
C ASN A 223 3.83 -36.82 19.35
N LEU A 224 3.86 -35.55 19.76
CA LEU A 224 2.97 -34.50 19.28
C LEU A 224 3.62 -33.75 18.11
N PRO A 225 3.08 -33.87 16.87
CA PRO A 225 3.48 -33.00 15.78
C PRO A 225 2.90 -31.59 15.98
N VAL A 226 3.76 -30.59 15.93
CA VAL A 226 3.43 -29.18 16.14
C VAL A 226 3.62 -28.43 14.83
N THR A 227 2.52 -27.85 14.31
CA THR A 227 2.49 -27.04 13.10
C THR A 227 1.90 -25.67 13.39
N PHE A 228 2.72 -24.64 13.35
CA PHE A 228 2.30 -23.27 13.63
C PHE A 228 1.59 -22.65 12.43
N LYS A 229 0.51 -21.92 12.70
CA LYS A 229 -0.24 -21.12 11.72
C LYS A 229 -0.01 -19.64 11.94
N GLN A 230 0.27 -18.92 10.85
CA GLN A 230 0.41 -17.46 10.84
C GLN A 230 -0.92 -16.79 11.16
N LYS A 231 -0.89 -15.81 12.05
CA LYS A 231 -2.08 -15.04 12.46
C LYS A 231 -2.10 -13.60 11.98
N LEU A 232 -0.95 -13.10 11.52
CA LEU A 232 -0.84 -11.77 10.94
C LEU A 232 -0.84 -11.88 9.42
N CYS A 233 -1.30 -10.84 8.73
CA CYS A 233 -1.02 -10.62 7.32
C CYS A 233 0.19 -9.72 7.15
N LYS A 234 0.90 -9.86 6.03
CA LYS A 234 2.06 -9.03 5.68
C LYS A 234 1.65 -8.05 4.59
N LEU A 235 1.92 -6.77 4.80
CA LEU A 235 1.64 -5.71 3.84
C LEU A 235 2.93 -4.97 3.48
N THR A 236 3.35 -5.10 2.23
CA THR A 236 4.45 -4.33 1.64
C THR A 236 3.86 -3.09 0.98
N ILE A 237 4.30 -1.91 1.41
CA ILE A 237 3.82 -0.63 0.88
C ILE A 237 4.97 0.01 0.12
N SER A 238 4.76 0.25 -1.17
CA SER A 238 5.70 0.93 -2.06
C SER A 238 5.14 2.28 -2.48
N ILE A 239 5.92 3.34 -2.31
CA ILE A 239 5.55 4.71 -2.64
C ILE A 239 6.49 5.19 -3.74
N SER A 240 5.95 5.73 -4.83
CA SER A 240 6.76 6.27 -5.92
C SER A 240 6.16 7.56 -6.48
N VAL A 241 6.98 8.33 -7.18
CA VAL A 241 6.57 9.55 -7.89
C VAL A 241 6.98 9.40 -9.33
N THR A 242 6.04 9.55 -10.26
CA THR A 242 6.31 9.52 -11.70
C THR A 242 5.53 10.61 -12.40
N GLY A 243 6.17 11.32 -13.34
CA GLY A 243 5.52 12.34 -14.16
C GLY A 243 5.52 13.75 -13.57
N PHE A 244 6.40 14.02 -12.59
CA PHE A 244 6.65 15.38 -12.09
C PHE A 244 8.08 15.82 -12.42
N THR A 245 8.29 17.13 -12.58
CA THR A 245 9.62 17.70 -12.93
C THR A 245 10.66 17.46 -11.85
N SER A 246 10.25 17.41 -10.57
CA SER A 246 11.04 16.89 -9.47
C SER A 246 10.40 15.57 -9.03
N ASN A 247 10.90 14.42 -9.52
CA ASN A 247 10.45 13.09 -9.10
C ASN A 247 11.01 12.72 -7.71
N THR A 248 11.04 13.69 -6.79
CA THR A 248 11.61 13.57 -5.46
C THR A 248 10.50 13.37 -4.44
N ILE A 249 10.58 12.28 -3.68
CA ILE A 249 9.86 12.09 -2.42
C ILE A 249 10.81 12.47 -1.30
N SER A 250 10.41 13.37 -0.41
CA SER A 250 11.21 13.75 0.76
C SER A 250 10.32 14.01 1.98
N GLY A 251 10.90 13.86 3.16
CA GLY A 251 10.22 14.15 4.43
C GLY A 251 9.04 13.22 4.73
N CYS A 252 9.01 12.02 4.13
CA CYS A 252 7.96 11.03 4.36
C CYS A 252 8.09 10.46 5.77
N THR A 253 7.30 10.98 6.72
CA THR A 253 7.32 10.56 8.12
C THR A 253 5.94 10.15 8.59
N GLY A 254 5.89 9.33 9.65
CA GLY A 254 4.66 8.89 10.31
C GLY A 254 3.62 8.35 9.36
N VAL A 255 4.06 7.45 8.48
CA VAL A 255 3.14 6.80 7.55
C VAL A 255 2.46 5.67 8.31
N TYR A 256 1.14 5.63 8.31
CA TYR A 256 0.43 4.51 8.93
C TYR A 256 -0.79 4.13 8.13
N VAL A 257 -1.10 2.85 8.14
CA VAL A 257 -2.37 2.38 7.61
C VAL A 257 -3.43 2.66 8.68
N LYS A 258 -4.45 3.50 8.39
CA LYS A 258 -5.60 3.74 9.28
C LYS A 258 -6.54 2.54 9.30
N GLN A 259 -5.97 1.39 9.60
CA GLN A 259 -6.61 0.11 9.85
C GLN A 259 -5.71 -0.84 10.67
N GLY A 260 -4.58 -0.45 11.26
CA GLY A 260 -3.71 -1.37 12.05
C GLY A 260 -3.16 -0.81 13.37
N GLY A 261 -3.20 -1.60 14.45
CA GLY A 261 -2.98 -1.15 15.84
C GLY A 261 -1.69 -1.60 16.42
N ASN A 262 -1.13 -0.82 17.33
CA ASN A 262 0.20 -1.10 17.91
C ASN A 262 0.18 -2.12 19.04
N SER A 263 -1.01 -2.48 19.52
CA SER A 263 -1.18 -3.50 20.55
C SER A 263 -2.27 -4.43 20.08
N THR A 264 -1.91 -5.70 19.93
CA THR A 264 -2.84 -6.76 19.59
C THR A 264 -2.75 -7.83 20.66
N SER A 265 -3.77 -8.65 20.79
CA SER A 265 -3.74 -9.70 21.80
C SER A 265 -4.47 -10.93 21.33
N TRP A 266 -4.02 -12.05 21.84
CA TRP A 266 -4.61 -13.33 21.55
C TRP A 266 -5.01 -14.02 22.84
N VAL A 267 -6.20 -14.61 22.87
CA VAL A 267 -6.68 -15.38 24.01
C VAL A 267 -6.37 -16.85 23.73
N ILE A 268 -5.78 -17.55 24.70
CA ILE A 268 -5.47 -18.98 24.57
C ILE A 268 -6.75 -19.76 24.24
N GLY A 269 -6.73 -20.54 23.15
CA GLY A 269 -7.89 -21.29 22.65
C GLY A 269 -8.75 -20.54 21.63
N SER A 270 -8.51 -19.25 21.42
CA SER A 270 -9.16 -18.47 20.35
C SER A 270 -8.56 -18.79 18.99
N SER A 271 -9.39 -18.86 17.95
CA SER A 271 -8.94 -18.92 16.56
C SER A 271 -8.49 -17.55 16.03
N ALA A 272 -9.01 -16.45 16.58
CA ALA A 272 -8.76 -15.10 16.10
C ALA A 272 -7.85 -14.31 17.04
N VAL A 273 -7.01 -13.44 16.47
CA VAL A 273 -6.29 -12.39 17.20
C VAL A 273 -7.18 -11.15 17.26
N ALA A 274 -7.35 -10.57 18.44
CA ALA A 274 -8.10 -9.35 18.60
C ALA A 274 -7.28 -8.15 18.11
N ALA A 275 -7.81 -7.44 17.12
CA ALA A 275 -7.30 -6.14 16.70
C ALA A 275 -7.77 -5.03 17.66
N ASN A 276 -6.90 -4.09 18.00
CA ASN A 276 -7.32 -2.84 18.62
C ASN A 276 -8.15 -2.02 17.61
N THR A 277 -9.10 -1.22 18.11
CA THR A 277 -9.99 -0.37 17.31
C THR A 277 -9.38 0.99 16.95
N ASN A 278 -8.34 1.45 17.65
CA ASN A 278 -7.72 2.76 17.46
C ASN A 278 -6.26 2.65 17.00
N ASN A 279 -6.09 2.62 15.69
CA ASN A 279 -4.98 1.97 15.02
C ASN A 279 -4.02 2.95 14.33
N THR A 280 -2.82 3.14 14.89
CA THR A 280 -1.79 4.09 14.40
C THR A 280 -0.38 3.48 14.37
N ALA A 281 -0.22 2.32 13.70
CA ALA A 281 1.11 1.77 13.43
C ALA A 281 1.91 2.65 12.47
N SER A 282 2.63 3.61 13.05
CA SER A 282 3.56 4.46 12.33
C SER A 282 4.76 3.64 11.91
N PHE A 283 4.99 3.62 10.60
CA PHE A 283 6.26 3.26 10.03
C PHE A 283 6.88 4.52 9.44
N ASN A 284 8.20 4.60 9.56
CA ASN A 284 8.96 5.66 8.91
C ASN A 284 9.61 5.05 7.66
N PRO A 285 9.23 5.48 6.44
CA PRO A 285 10.02 5.20 5.26
C PRO A 285 11.19 6.19 5.20
N ASN A 286 12.12 6.10 6.15
CA ASN A 286 13.20 7.07 6.33
C ASN A 286 14.38 6.89 5.35
N THR A 287 14.37 5.89 4.45
CA THR A 287 15.41 5.73 3.41
C THR A 287 14.97 4.98 2.15
N ASN A 288 13.95 4.11 2.24
CA ASN A 288 13.51 3.29 1.12
C ASN A 288 12.06 3.59 0.76
N LEU A 289 11.81 3.75 -0.55
CA LEU A 289 10.49 3.90 -1.19
C LEU A 289 9.55 2.70 -0.96
N THR A 290 9.94 1.74 -0.14
CA THR A 290 9.17 0.55 0.17
C THR A 290 9.41 0.14 1.62
N THR A 291 8.35 -0.24 2.32
CA THR A 291 8.40 -0.79 3.68
C THR A 291 7.50 -2.01 3.77
N THR A 292 7.71 -2.85 4.79
CA THR A 292 6.85 -3.98 5.09
C THR A 292 6.39 -3.87 6.53
N ILE A 293 5.09 -4.01 6.73
CA ILE A 293 4.47 -4.09 8.05
C ILE A 293 3.69 -5.39 8.18
N ARG A 294 3.43 -5.80 9.43
CA ARG A 294 2.50 -6.88 9.76
C ARG A 294 1.30 -6.30 10.46
N MET A 295 0.14 -6.88 10.22
CA MET A 295 -1.10 -6.43 10.85
C MET A 295 -2.07 -7.60 11.05
N VAL A 296 -2.92 -7.46 12.06
CA VAL A 296 -4.02 -8.39 12.28
C VAL A 296 -5.08 -8.16 11.19
N PRO A 297 -5.44 -9.18 10.39
CA PRO A 297 -6.48 -9.06 9.38
C PRO A 297 -7.86 -8.84 10.02
N PHE A 298 -8.75 -8.16 9.32
CA PHE A 298 -10.11 -7.92 9.79
C PHE A 298 -11.08 -9.04 9.43
N ALA A 299 -12.05 -9.25 10.31
CA ALA A 299 -13.17 -10.15 10.05
C ALA A 299 -14.06 -9.69 8.87
N SER A 300 -14.03 -8.40 8.50
CA SER A 300 -14.83 -7.82 7.42
C SER A 300 -13.99 -6.96 6.48
N ALA A 301 -14.47 -6.75 5.26
CA ALA A 301 -13.83 -5.88 4.27
C ALA A 301 -13.89 -4.39 4.68
N ARG A 302 -12.79 -3.66 4.49
CA ARG A 302 -12.67 -2.24 4.88
C ARG A 302 -11.82 -1.43 3.88
N THR A 303 -12.00 -0.11 3.84
CA THR A 303 -11.26 0.83 2.97
C THR A 303 -9.86 1.18 3.46
N ILE A 304 -8.82 0.74 2.77
CA ILE A 304 -7.45 1.00 3.25
C ILE A 304 -7.11 2.49 3.10
N THR A 305 -6.68 3.10 4.19
CA THR A 305 -6.16 4.48 4.20
C THR A 305 -4.71 4.47 4.60
N VAL A 306 -3.88 5.18 3.84
CA VAL A 306 -2.48 5.45 4.19
C VAL A 306 -2.35 6.91 4.55
N HIS A 307 -2.00 7.15 5.81
CA HIS A 307 -1.70 8.48 6.34
C HIS A 307 -0.24 8.83 6.11
N PHE A 308 0.07 10.12 5.99
CA PHE A 308 1.42 10.67 5.95
C PHE A 308 1.47 11.89 6.87
N ASP A 309 2.28 11.85 7.94
CA ASP A 309 2.46 13.02 8.83
C ASP A 309 3.07 14.18 8.04
N LYS A 310 4.04 13.89 7.18
CA LYS A 310 4.66 14.85 6.25
C LYS A 310 4.96 14.17 4.94
N LEU A 311 4.68 14.86 3.82
CA LEU A 311 4.96 14.34 2.49
C LEU A 311 5.24 15.49 1.52
N THR A 312 6.33 15.38 0.76
CA THR A 312 6.61 16.28 -0.37
C THR A 312 6.63 15.47 -1.66
N VAL A 313 5.88 15.94 -2.66
CA VAL A 313 5.79 15.34 -3.99
C VAL A 313 5.98 16.43 -5.04
N GLY A 314 7.20 16.52 -5.57
CA GLY A 314 7.59 17.58 -6.50
C GLY A 314 7.20 18.99 -6.02
N ASN A 315 6.64 19.80 -6.92
CA ASN A 315 6.12 21.15 -6.60
C ASN A 315 4.59 21.19 -6.36
N ILE A 316 3.91 20.04 -6.38
CA ILE A 316 2.43 19.98 -6.30
C ILE A 316 1.97 20.03 -4.85
N ILE A 317 2.61 19.22 -4.02
CA ILE A 317 2.43 19.28 -2.58
C ILE A 317 3.53 20.22 -2.09
N SER A 318 3.21 21.51 -2.00
CA SER A 318 4.14 22.54 -1.54
C SER A 318 4.80 22.10 -0.23
N ASN A 319 6.08 22.45 -0.05
CA ASN A 319 6.80 22.33 1.21
C ASN A 319 5.84 22.64 2.38
N ASN A 320 5.53 21.63 3.22
CA ASN A 320 4.65 21.70 4.41
C ASN A 320 3.17 21.27 4.25
N ALA A 321 2.82 20.36 3.34
CA ALA A 321 1.58 19.61 3.54
C ALA A 321 1.81 18.50 4.58
N ASP A 322 1.26 18.75 5.76
CA ASP A 322 1.27 17.82 6.87
C ASP A 322 -0.09 17.11 6.95
N ASN A 323 -0.13 15.91 7.52
CA ASN A 323 -1.34 15.11 7.75
C ASN A 323 -2.16 14.82 6.48
N ILE A 324 -1.55 14.14 5.52
CA ILE A 324 -2.21 13.72 4.27
C ILE A 324 -2.80 12.31 4.42
N ASP A 325 -4.06 12.16 4.03
CA ASP A 325 -4.70 10.85 3.88
C ASP A 325 -4.86 10.50 2.39
N ILE A 326 -4.49 9.27 2.06
CA ILE A 326 -4.85 8.61 0.81
C ILE A 326 -5.70 7.39 1.14
N THR A 327 -6.99 7.49 0.85
CA THR A 327 -7.97 6.44 1.14
C THR A 327 -8.44 5.79 -0.15
N SER A 328 -8.43 4.46 -0.18
CA SER A 328 -9.10 3.65 -1.19
C SER A 328 -10.62 3.86 -1.13
N ASN A 329 -11.27 3.96 -2.28
CA ASN A 329 -12.74 3.91 -2.38
C ASN A 329 -13.25 2.46 -2.37
N GLN A 330 -12.36 1.48 -2.53
CA GLN A 330 -12.68 0.07 -2.48
C GLN A 330 -12.42 -0.51 -1.08
N SER A 331 -13.32 -1.39 -0.63
CA SER A 331 -13.17 -2.15 0.61
C SER A 331 -12.59 -3.53 0.33
N VAL A 332 -11.56 -3.92 1.07
CA VAL A 332 -10.90 -5.23 0.91
C VAL A 332 -10.80 -5.97 2.24
N GLN A 333 -10.81 -7.30 2.18
CA GLN A 333 -10.57 -8.16 3.32
C GLN A 333 -9.21 -8.83 3.19
N LEU A 334 -8.26 -8.41 4.03
CA LEU A 334 -6.97 -9.09 4.18
C LEU A 334 -7.17 -10.38 4.99
N LYS A 335 -6.34 -11.40 4.75
CA LYS A 335 -6.47 -12.72 5.38
C LYS A 335 -5.22 -13.12 6.18
N GLU A 336 -5.42 -13.94 7.21
CA GLU A 336 -4.33 -14.50 8.03
C GLU A 336 -3.33 -15.26 7.14
N GLY A 337 -2.03 -15.05 7.37
CA GLY A 337 -1.00 -15.76 6.63
C GLY A 337 -0.92 -15.39 5.14
N MET A 338 -1.52 -14.30 4.70
CA MET A 338 -1.37 -13.80 3.32
C MET A 338 -0.44 -12.59 3.23
N SER A 339 0.29 -12.49 2.13
CA SER A 339 1.14 -11.33 1.81
C SER A 339 0.51 -10.50 0.70
N TYR A 340 0.61 -9.18 0.86
CA TYR A 340 0.07 -8.21 -0.07
C TYR A 340 1.12 -7.15 -0.40
N THR A 341 1.10 -6.71 -1.65
CA THR A 341 1.85 -5.54 -2.11
C THR A 341 0.90 -4.42 -2.49
N MET A 342 1.05 -3.28 -1.82
CA MET A 342 0.38 -2.02 -2.12
C MET A 342 1.35 -1.05 -2.77
N LYS A 343 1.01 -0.56 -3.95
CA LYS A 343 1.75 0.48 -4.67
C LYS A 343 0.93 1.77 -4.65
N ILE A 344 1.52 2.82 -4.12
CA ILE A 344 1.01 4.19 -4.19
C ILE A 344 1.95 4.94 -5.13
N GLN A 345 1.46 5.30 -6.32
CA GLN A 345 2.24 6.08 -7.27
C GLN A 345 1.63 7.47 -7.37
N PHE A 346 2.34 8.48 -6.91
CA PHE A 346 1.95 9.85 -7.17
C PHE A 346 2.23 10.17 -8.64
N LYS A 347 1.18 10.62 -9.32
CA LYS A 347 1.19 11.00 -10.73
C LYS A 347 0.34 12.23 -10.92
N ARG A 348 0.75 13.11 -11.83
CA ARG A 348 -0.09 14.25 -12.21
C ARG A 348 -1.38 13.70 -12.82
N SER A 349 -2.54 14.11 -12.31
CA SER A 349 -3.81 13.84 -12.99
C SER A 349 -3.70 14.38 -14.41
N PRO A 350 -4.03 13.60 -15.45
CA PRO A 350 -3.87 14.02 -16.83
C PRO A 350 -4.56 15.37 -17.08
N GLY A 351 -3.78 16.33 -17.56
CA GLY A 351 -4.22 17.67 -17.92
C GLY A 351 -3.77 18.82 -16.99
N ILE A 352 -4.24 20.00 -17.35
CA ILE A 352 -3.91 21.30 -16.79
C ILE A 352 -5.20 21.93 -16.27
N ASN A 353 -5.28 22.10 -14.96
CA ASN A 353 -6.29 22.92 -14.29
C ASN A 353 -5.58 24.10 -13.64
N VAL A 354 -6.08 25.32 -13.87
CA VAL A 354 -5.51 26.54 -13.29
C VAL A 354 -6.56 27.15 -12.37
N PRO A 355 -6.32 27.20 -11.04
CA PRO A 355 -7.25 27.82 -10.09
C PRO A 355 -7.49 29.29 -10.44
N ALA A 356 -8.70 29.79 -10.18
CA ALA A 356 -9.08 31.16 -10.52
C ALA A 356 -8.11 32.22 -9.98
N GLY A 357 -7.62 32.04 -8.74
CA GLY A 357 -6.64 32.94 -8.12
C GLY A 357 -5.24 32.90 -8.75
N SER A 358 -4.91 31.84 -9.49
CA SER A 358 -3.63 31.68 -10.19
C SER A 358 -3.66 32.17 -11.64
N ILE A 359 -4.84 32.55 -12.16
CA ILE A 359 -4.99 33.09 -13.52
C ILE A 359 -4.54 34.57 -13.52
N ASN A 360 -3.38 34.82 -14.14
CA ASN A 360 -2.69 36.11 -14.11
C ASN A 360 -2.41 36.70 -15.51
N LEU A 361 -2.70 35.97 -16.59
CA LEU A 361 -2.59 36.51 -17.94
C LEU A 361 -3.88 37.21 -18.37
N SER A 362 -3.73 38.30 -19.13
CA SER A 362 -4.84 39.06 -19.69
C SER A 362 -4.45 39.61 -21.06
N ASN A 363 -5.42 39.60 -21.97
CA ASN A 363 -5.25 40.06 -23.34
C ASN A 363 -5.27 41.59 -23.38
N PRO A 364 -4.32 42.22 -24.09
CA PRO A 364 -4.22 43.68 -24.14
C PRO A 364 -5.41 44.34 -24.84
N LYS A 365 -6.09 43.63 -25.75
CA LYS A 365 -7.25 44.14 -26.50
C LYS A 365 -8.58 43.81 -25.82
N LYS A 366 -8.66 42.75 -25.01
CA LYS A 366 -9.88 42.32 -24.33
C LYS A 366 -9.57 41.63 -23.00
N ALA A 367 -9.78 42.33 -21.89
CA ALA A 367 -9.34 41.89 -20.57
C ALA A 367 -9.96 40.54 -20.13
N CYS A 368 -9.17 39.74 -19.41
CA CYS A 368 -9.61 38.54 -18.70
C CYS A 368 -10.43 38.94 -17.47
N THR A 369 -11.74 38.69 -17.49
CA THR A 369 -12.65 39.10 -16.42
C THR A 369 -12.64 38.10 -15.26
N ASN A 370 -13.16 38.50 -14.09
CA ASN A 370 -13.35 37.57 -12.97
C ASN A 370 -14.31 36.42 -13.32
N ASP A 371 -15.35 36.67 -14.13
CA ASP A 371 -16.24 35.61 -14.62
C ASP A 371 -15.48 34.60 -15.49
N ASP A 372 -14.58 35.07 -16.37
CA ASP A 372 -13.71 34.19 -17.16
C ASP A 372 -12.84 33.31 -16.27
N LYS A 373 -12.20 33.90 -15.25
CA LYS A 373 -11.35 33.16 -14.31
C LYS A 373 -12.12 32.05 -13.59
N GLN A 374 -13.31 32.38 -13.06
CA GLN A 374 -14.14 31.43 -12.30
C GLN A 374 -14.70 30.29 -13.15
N LYS A 375 -14.99 30.56 -14.43
CA LYS A 375 -15.49 29.54 -15.35
C LYS A 375 -14.36 28.68 -15.92
N LEU A 376 -13.25 29.29 -16.35
CA LEU A 376 -12.10 28.57 -16.88
C LEU A 376 -11.41 27.70 -15.82
N SER A 377 -11.43 28.09 -14.54
CA SER A 377 -10.89 27.27 -13.46
C SER A 377 -11.66 25.98 -13.19
N LYS A 378 -12.86 25.82 -13.75
CA LYS A 378 -13.64 24.56 -13.67
C LYS A 378 -13.27 23.57 -14.78
N LEU A 379 -12.46 23.98 -15.75
CA LEU A 379 -12.06 23.15 -16.88
C LEU A 379 -10.68 22.54 -16.65
N VAL A 380 -10.45 21.39 -17.28
CA VAL A 380 -9.14 20.75 -17.35
C VAL A 380 -8.77 20.57 -18.82
N PHE A 381 -7.68 21.19 -19.25
CA PHE A 381 -7.18 21.07 -20.63
C PHE A 381 -6.13 19.96 -20.73
N ALA A 382 -5.98 19.32 -21.89
CA ALA A 382 -4.94 18.31 -22.08
C ALA A 382 -3.53 18.91 -21.93
N ASP A 383 -2.57 18.12 -21.46
CA ASP A 383 -1.17 18.58 -21.27
C ASP A 383 -0.48 18.93 -22.60
N GLY A 384 -0.90 18.26 -23.69
CA GLY A 384 -0.41 18.52 -25.04
C GLY A 384 -1.49 18.39 -26.11
N ASN A 385 -1.10 18.67 -27.36
CA ASN A 385 -1.96 18.45 -28.52
C ASN A 385 -2.06 16.95 -28.83
N LEU A 386 -3.14 16.52 -29.45
CA LEU A 386 -3.33 15.10 -29.83
C LEU A 386 -2.25 14.66 -30.85
N LYS A 387 -1.68 13.45 -30.68
CA LYS A 387 -0.57 12.94 -31.51
C LYS A 387 -0.67 11.43 -31.76
N SER A 388 -1.60 10.99 -32.60
CA SER A 388 -1.79 9.55 -32.89
C SER A 388 -2.46 9.28 -34.24
N THR A 389 -2.06 8.18 -34.89
CA THR A 389 -2.59 7.73 -36.20
C THR A 389 -3.57 6.54 -36.11
N GLY A 390 -3.73 5.92 -34.94
CA GLY A 390 -4.93 5.14 -34.63
C GLY A 390 -5.03 3.68 -35.12
N ALA A 391 -3.94 2.90 -35.15
CA ALA A 391 -4.07 1.47 -35.45
C ALA A 391 -4.69 0.62 -34.30
N SER A 392 -4.70 1.10 -33.04
CA SER A 392 -5.05 0.24 -31.88
C SER A 392 -5.63 0.96 -30.65
N ASN A 393 -6.48 1.99 -30.79
CA ASN A 393 -7.11 2.73 -29.66
C ASN A 393 -6.16 3.41 -28.66
N ASN A 394 -4.92 3.69 -29.05
CA ASN A 394 -3.90 4.30 -28.19
C ASN A 394 -3.68 5.78 -28.54
N TYR A 395 -4.73 6.61 -28.57
CA TYR A 395 -4.52 8.04 -28.78
C TYR A 395 -3.81 8.63 -27.57
N VAL A 396 -2.73 9.37 -27.82
CA VAL A 396 -1.90 10.03 -26.81
C VAL A 396 -1.77 11.53 -27.09
N TRP A 397 -1.32 12.27 -26.07
CA TRP A 397 -0.92 13.66 -26.23
C TRP A 397 0.57 13.77 -26.59
N ALA A 398 0.89 14.77 -27.39
CA ALA A 398 2.23 15.27 -27.56
C ALA A 398 2.73 15.91 -26.25
N THR A 399 4.04 16.19 -26.19
CA THR A 399 4.57 17.08 -25.14
C THR A 399 4.30 18.56 -25.50
N ASN A 400 4.49 19.47 -24.55
CA ASN A 400 4.43 20.91 -24.81
C ASN A 400 5.59 21.45 -25.66
N ARG A 401 6.48 20.57 -26.14
CA ARG A 401 7.62 20.85 -27.01
C ARG A 401 7.40 20.40 -28.45
N GLU A 402 6.18 19.98 -28.78
CA GLU A 402 5.82 19.41 -30.07
C GLU A 402 4.49 20.02 -30.55
N TYR A 403 4.26 20.05 -31.85
CA TYR A 403 3.02 20.59 -32.42
C TYR A 403 1.82 19.62 -32.30
N GLY A 404 2.06 18.31 -32.25
CA GLY A 404 1.01 17.30 -32.38
C GLY A 404 0.66 17.00 -33.84
N TYR A 405 -0.43 16.26 -34.05
CA TYR A 405 -0.94 15.88 -35.37
C TYR A 405 -2.17 16.72 -35.74
N TYR A 406 -2.52 16.63 -37.02
CA TYR A 406 -3.55 17.44 -37.65
C TYR A 406 -4.74 16.56 -37.99
N TYR A 407 -5.91 16.99 -37.56
CA TYR A 407 -7.17 16.25 -37.69
C TYR A 407 -8.20 17.14 -38.34
N GLN A 408 -9.08 16.57 -39.15
CA GLN A 408 -10.25 17.28 -39.67
C GLN A 408 -11.32 17.43 -38.59
N TRP A 409 -12.22 18.39 -38.77
CA TRP A 409 -13.24 18.71 -37.76
C TRP A 409 -14.13 17.50 -37.45
N LYS A 410 -14.17 17.10 -36.17
CA LYS A 410 -14.89 15.92 -35.66
C LYS A 410 -14.59 14.64 -36.46
N LYS A 411 -13.32 14.46 -36.83
CA LYS A 411 -12.81 13.21 -37.38
C LYS A 411 -11.61 12.70 -36.62
N ASP A 412 -11.51 11.38 -36.47
CA ASP A 412 -10.26 10.75 -36.08
C ASP A 412 -9.25 10.74 -37.25
N TYR A 413 -8.02 10.27 -37.00
CA TYR A 413 -6.96 10.29 -38.01
C TYR A 413 -7.32 9.48 -39.27
N ASN A 414 -8.16 8.46 -39.14
CA ASN A 414 -8.58 7.60 -40.24
C ASN A 414 -9.82 8.15 -40.98
N GLY A 415 -10.32 9.32 -40.57
CA GLY A 415 -11.44 10.00 -41.21
C GLY A 415 -12.82 9.58 -40.69
N ASN A 416 -12.92 8.79 -39.62
CA ASN A 416 -14.21 8.42 -39.04
C ASN A 416 -14.86 9.63 -38.36
N ASN A 417 -16.18 9.78 -38.46
CA ASN A 417 -16.93 10.89 -37.86
C ASN A 417 -17.08 10.72 -36.34
N ILE A 418 -16.04 11.09 -35.59
CA ILE A 418 -15.97 11.04 -34.14
C ILE A 418 -15.16 12.21 -33.61
N ASP A 419 -15.50 12.71 -32.42
CA ASP A 419 -14.61 13.64 -31.71
C ASP A 419 -13.26 12.94 -31.45
N PRO A 420 -12.14 13.43 -32.02
CA PRO A 420 -10.84 12.79 -31.87
C PRO A 420 -10.37 12.76 -30.41
N CYS A 421 -10.85 13.65 -29.54
CA CYS A 421 -10.56 13.62 -28.10
C CYS A 421 -11.21 12.43 -27.38
N ALA A 422 -12.32 11.90 -27.89
CA ALA A 422 -12.98 10.72 -27.32
C ALA A 422 -12.21 9.41 -27.58
N ARG A 423 -11.16 9.44 -28.42
CA ARG A 423 -10.27 8.29 -28.67
C ARG A 423 -9.17 8.11 -27.62
N LEU A 424 -8.98 9.07 -26.72
CA LEU A 424 -7.97 8.98 -25.67
C LEU A 424 -8.24 7.76 -24.78
N ASN A 425 -7.18 7.02 -24.44
CA ASN A 425 -7.30 5.83 -23.61
C ASN A 425 -7.87 6.22 -22.23
N PRO A 426 -9.06 5.73 -21.84
CA PRO A 426 -9.72 6.13 -20.60
C PRO A 426 -8.99 5.64 -19.34
N THR A 427 -8.26 4.53 -19.41
CA THR A 427 -7.41 4.04 -18.30
C THR A 427 -6.23 4.97 -18.05
N THR A 428 -5.70 5.61 -19.09
CA THR A 428 -4.54 6.52 -18.99
C THR A 428 -4.97 7.96 -18.71
N TYR A 429 -5.96 8.47 -19.44
CA TYR A 429 -6.32 9.90 -19.47
C TYR A 429 -7.62 10.23 -18.70
N GLY A 430 -8.41 9.22 -18.35
CA GLY A 430 -9.78 9.38 -17.85
C GLY A 430 -10.80 9.56 -18.98
N ASN A 431 -12.08 9.63 -18.62
CA ASN A 431 -13.20 9.79 -19.54
C ASN A 431 -13.52 11.28 -19.82
N ASP A 432 -14.48 11.51 -20.72
CA ASP A 432 -15.15 12.79 -20.99
C ASP A 432 -14.28 13.89 -21.62
N TRP A 433 -13.17 13.50 -22.25
CA TRP A 433 -12.38 14.41 -23.09
C TRP A 433 -13.11 14.72 -24.39
N ARG A 434 -13.15 16.00 -24.73
CA ARG A 434 -13.86 16.52 -25.90
C ARG A 434 -13.13 17.71 -26.52
N LEU A 435 -13.54 18.07 -27.73
CA LEU A 435 -13.23 19.39 -28.29
C LEU A 435 -13.78 20.51 -27.38
N PRO A 436 -13.04 21.63 -27.24
CA PRO A 436 -13.53 22.81 -26.53
C PRO A 436 -14.73 23.45 -27.24
N THR A 437 -15.65 24.02 -26.48
CA THR A 437 -16.75 24.81 -27.06
C THR A 437 -16.23 26.15 -27.56
N ARG A 438 -17.01 26.81 -28.43
CA ARG A 438 -16.71 28.17 -28.88
C ARG A 438 -16.55 29.14 -27.71
N ASN A 439 -17.48 29.13 -26.77
CA ASN A 439 -17.48 30.01 -25.60
C ASN A 439 -16.25 29.74 -24.70
N GLU A 440 -15.83 28.49 -24.54
CA GLU A 440 -14.61 28.15 -23.80
C GLU A 440 -13.36 28.81 -24.41
N PHE A 441 -13.21 28.77 -25.74
CA PHE A 441 -12.10 29.46 -26.42
C PHE A 441 -12.25 30.99 -26.46
N GLU A 442 -13.46 31.53 -26.62
CA GLU A 442 -13.71 32.98 -26.54
C GLU A 442 -13.38 33.57 -25.16
N ARG A 443 -13.44 32.76 -24.10
CA ARG A 443 -12.99 33.14 -22.75
C ARG A 443 -11.49 32.95 -22.62
N LEU A 444 -10.96 31.82 -23.09
CA LEU A 444 -9.53 31.52 -23.06
C LEU A 444 -8.70 32.62 -23.74
N THR A 445 -9.14 33.10 -24.90
CA THR A 445 -8.50 34.20 -25.67
C THR A 445 -8.38 35.53 -24.92
N ARG A 446 -9.20 35.77 -23.89
CA ARG A 446 -9.11 36.95 -23.03
C ARG A 446 -8.02 36.80 -21.96
N CYS A 447 -7.66 35.58 -21.63
CA CYS A 447 -6.72 35.24 -20.55
C CYS A 447 -5.35 34.81 -21.10
N THR A 448 -4.79 35.58 -22.04
CA THR A 448 -3.45 35.41 -22.61
C THR A 448 -2.84 36.77 -22.88
N ASN A 449 -1.52 36.95 -22.78
CA ASN A 449 -0.87 38.19 -23.21
C ASN A 449 -0.55 38.23 -24.72
N VAL A 450 -0.91 37.17 -25.46
CA VAL A 450 -0.71 37.01 -26.91
C VAL A 450 0.77 37.14 -27.32
N LYS A 451 1.71 36.92 -26.39
CA LYS A 451 3.13 36.94 -26.69
C LYS A 451 3.58 35.57 -27.18
N THR A 452 4.26 35.53 -28.32
CA THR A 452 4.99 34.33 -28.74
C THR A 452 6.11 34.06 -27.76
N VAL A 453 6.18 32.83 -27.28
CA VAL A 453 7.32 32.30 -26.53
C VAL A 453 7.76 30.98 -27.16
N SER A 454 9.02 30.62 -26.96
CA SER A 454 9.54 29.32 -27.36
C SER A 454 9.69 28.41 -26.15
N ASN A 455 9.22 27.17 -26.29
CA ASN A 455 9.38 26.11 -25.31
C ASN A 455 9.74 24.80 -26.04
N GLY A 456 10.72 24.86 -26.94
CA GLY A 456 11.04 23.81 -27.91
C GLY A 456 10.31 23.98 -29.24
N VAL A 457 9.07 24.48 -29.19
CA VAL A 457 8.33 25.04 -30.34
C VAL A 457 7.81 26.43 -29.98
N ASN A 458 7.54 27.25 -30.99
CA ASN A 458 6.87 28.54 -30.79
C ASN A 458 5.39 28.31 -30.40
N GLY A 459 4.90 29.09 -29.45
CA GLY A 459 3.54 28.99 -28.93
C GLY A 459 3.15 30.20 -28.09
N VAL A 460 1.96 30.12 -27.49
CA VAL A 460 1.40 31.18 -26.64
C VAL A 460 0.93 30.58 -25.33
N TRP A 461 1.20 31.26 -24.22
CA TRP A 461 0.67 30.92 -22.91
C TRP A 461 -0.71 31.50 -22.67
N PHE A 462 -1.56 30.71 -22.05
CA PHE A 462 -2.89 31.07 -21.59
C PHE A 462 -3.01 30.79 -20.10
N LEU A 463 -3.88 31.54 -19.42
CA LEU A 463 -4.19 31.50 -18.00
C LEU A 463 -3.04 31.95 -17.09
N ASN A 464 -1.88 31.31 -17.21
CA ASN A 464 -0.68 31.59 -16.42
C ASN A 464 0.59 31.39 -17.27
N ALA A 465 1.60 32.23 -17.09
CA ALA A 465 2.84 32.18 -17.88
C ALA A 465 3.75 30.98 -17.59
N THR A 466 3.54 30.30 -16.45
CA THR A 466 4.43 29.22 -15.98
C THR A 466 3.68 27.90 -15.83
N THR A 467 2.47 27.95 -15.28
CA THR A 467 1.66 26.76 -14.98
C THR A 467 0.40 26.64 -15.84
N GLY A 468 0.24 27.56 -16.79
CA GLY A 468 -0.94 27.67 -17.62
C GLY A 468 -0.97 26.68 -18.78
N ILE A 469 -1.73 27.02 -19.81
CA ILE A 469 -1.87 26.19 -21.02
C ILE A 469 -0.95 26.79 -22.08
N PHE A 470 -0.05 25.97 -22.61
CA PHE A 470 0.76 26.32 -23.75
C PHE A 470 0.15 25.76 -25.02
N LEU A 471 -0.23 26.64 -25.95
CA LEU A 471 -0.72 26.26 -27.28
C LEU A 471 0.37 26.52 -28.32
N PRO A 472 0.98 25.47 -28.90
CA PRO A 472 1.92 25.60 -29.99
C PRO A 472 1.32 26.28 -31.23
N LEU A 473 2.12 27.07 -31.94
CA LEU A 473 1.77 27.61 -33.25
C LEU A 473 2.04 26.53 -34.30
N GLY A 474 1.15 25.53 -34.39
CA GLY A 474 1.34 24.36 -35.24
C GLY A 474 1.21 24.63 -36.74
N GLY A 475 0.60 25.74 -37.15
CA GLY A 475 0.13 25.91 -38.52
C GLY A 475 -1.02 24.96 -38.84
N TRP A 476 -1.21 24.65 -40.11
CA TRP A 476 -2.32 23.82 -40.56
C TRP A 476 -2.00 22.99 -41.80
N ARG A 477 -2.93 22.07 -42.12
CA ARG A 477 -2.97 21.31 -43.37
C ARG A 477 -4.29 21.55 -44.10
N ASN A 478 -4.25 21.43 -45.42
CA ASN A 478 -5.43 21.49 -46.25
C ASN A 478 -5.97 20.07 -46.50
N ASN A 479 -7.29 19.91 -46.39
CA ASN A 479 -8.10 18.80 -46.92
C ASN A 479 -7.72 17.37 -46.46
N SER A 480 -6.74 17.20 -45.56
CA SER A 480 -6.28 15.88 -45.12
C SER A 480 -5.66 15.92 -43.71
N PRO A 481 -5.86 14.86 -42.88
CA PRO A 481 -5.11 14.70 -41.65
C PRO A 481 -3.62 14.48 -41.95
N GLY A 482 -2.76 14.62 -40.94
CA GLY A 482 -1.33 14.37 -41.13
C GLY A 482 -0.51 14.58 -39.89
N THR A 483 0.80 14.31 -40.00
CA THR A 483 1.75 14.38 -38.88
C THR A 483 2.61 15.66 -38.88
N ALA A 484 2.56 16.43 -39.96
CA ALA A 484 3.28 17.71 -40.12
C ALA A 484 2.37 18.75 -40.79
N ALA A 485 2.56 20.03 -40.48
CA ALA A 485 1.83 21.11 -41.15
C ALA A 485 2.29 21.28 -42.60
N GLU A 486 1.38 21.80 -43.43
CA GLU A 486 1.70 22.23 -44.79
C GLU A 486 1.99 23.73 -44.84
N ASN A 487 1.39 24.50 -43.92
CA ASN A 487 1.43 25.95 -43.95
C ASN A 487 1.80 26.53 -42.59
N TRP A 488 2.80 27.41 -42.59
CA TRP A 488 3.20 28.31 -41.49
C TRP A 488 3.41 27.71 -40.09
N PRO A 489 4.09 26.54 -39.95
CA PRO A 489 4.46 26.04 -38.63
C PRO A 489 5.35 27.06 -37.90
N GLY A 490 5.14 27.19 -36.60
CA GLY A 490 5.84 28.13 -35.72
C GLY A 490 5.40 29.59 -35.82
N THR A 491 4.44 29.91 -36.71
CA THR A 491 3.97 31.28 -36.95
C THR A 491 2.50 31.48 -36.57
N TYR A 492 1.63 30.54 -36.96
CA TYR A 492 0.20 30.57 -36.66
C TYR A 492 -0.22 29.31 -35.91
N GLY A 493 -1.32 29.38 -35.15
CA GLY A 493 -1.87 28.22 -34.45
C GLY A 493 -3.38 28.16 -34.58
N ASP A 494 -3.89 27.03 -35.06
CA ASP A 494 -5.32 26.82 -35.28
C ASP A 494 -5.81 25.59 -34.51
N TYR A 495 -6.97 25.75 -33.86
CA TYR A 495 -7.57 24.72 -33.02
C TYR A 495 -9.09 24.70 -33.17
N PHE A 496 -9.66 23.56 -33.53
CA PHE A 496 -11.11 23.42 -33.69
C PHE A 496 -11.89 23.58 -32.39
N THR A 497 -13.10 24.15 -32.49
CA THR A 497 -14.14 24.04 -31.46
C THR A 497 -15.10 22.90 -31.79
N ASP A 498 -15.96 22.52 -30.85
CA ASP A 498 -17.02 21.52 -31.03
C ASP A 498 -18.24 22.00 -31.83
N GLU A 499 -18.26 23.29 -32.23
CA GLU A 499 -19.45 23.98 -32.75
C GLU A 499 -19.45 24.09 -34.28
N SER A 500 -20.59 23.73 -34.89
CA SER A 500 -20.83 23.83 -36.33
C SER A 500 -21.53 25.14 -36.65
N ILE A 501 -21.13 25.79 -37.74
CA ILE A 501 -21.84 26.97 -38.27
C ILE A 501 -22.91 26.51 -39.27
N ASN A 502 -22.52 25.67 -40.21
CA ASN A 502 -23.38 25.11 -41.25
C ASN A 502 -22.80 23.76 -41.73
N ALA A 503 -23.28 23.24 -42.86
CA ALA A 503 -22.81 21.96 -43.41
C ALA A 503 -21.29 21.92 -43.58
N ASN A 504 -20.67 23.01 -44.05
CA ASN A 504 -19.27 23.05 -44.50
C ASN A 504 -18.34 23.83 -43.56
N GLN A 505 -18.89 24.64 -42.66
CA GLN A 505 -18.13 25.54 -41.80
C GLN A 505 -18.33 25.26 -40.31
N CYS A 506 -17.28 25.51 -39.53
CA CYS A 506 -17.23 25.40 -38.07
C CYS A 506 -16.40 26.57 -37.50
N TYR A 507 -16.26 26.62 -36.17
CA TYR A 507 -15.41 27.60 -35.51
C TYR A 507 -14.03 27.01 -35.16
N ARG A 508 -13.01 27.87 -35.17
CA ARG A 508 -11.67 27.59 -34.66
C ARG A 508 -11.15 28.75 -33.83
N LEU A 509 -10.28 28.45 -32.87
CA LEU A 509 -9.35 29.40 -32.30
C LEU A 509 -8.21 29.63 -33.29
N ASP A 510 -7.98 30.89 -33.63
CA ASP A 510 -6.93 31.39 -34.52
C ASP A 510 -5.94 32.23 -33.69
N LEU A 511 -4.68 31.78 -33.67
CA LEU A 511 -3.57 32.41 -32.99
C LEU A 511 -2.61 33.02 -34.00
N ALA A 512 -2.57 34.35 -34.05
CA ALA A 512 -1.66 35.13 -34.87
C ALA A 512 -0.93 36.19 -34.00
N PRO A 513 0.10 35.77 -33.22
CA PRO A 513 0.73 36.65 -32.23
C PRO A 513 1.48 37.84 -32.82
N SER A 514 2.02 37.71 -34.04
CA SER A 514 2.66 38.82 -34.76
C SER A 514 1.69 39.98 -35.01
N GLY A 515 0.40 39.68 -35.18
CA GLY A 515 -0.68 40.69 -35.24
C GLY A 515 -1.33 40.99 -33.88
N GLY A 516 -0.79 40.44 -32.79
CA GLY A 516 -1.38 40.51 -31.45
C GLY A 516 -2.81 39.99 -31.41
N SER A 517 -3.09 38.89 -32.11
CA SER A 517 -4.44 38.32 -32.24
C SER A 517 -4.52 36.90 -31.65
N ALA A 518 -5.54 36.69 -30.82
CA ALA A 518 -6.03 35.39 -30.39
C ALA A 518 -7.55 35.50 -30.39
N ILE A 519 -8.21 34.91 -31.39
CA ILE A 519 -9.65 35.11 -31.65
C ILE A 519 -10.30 33.81 -32.10
N VAL A 520 -11.62 33.74 -31.98
CA VAL A 520 -12.40 32.62 -32.51
C VAL A 520 -13.08 33.05 -33.80
N ASN A 521 -12.79 32.36 -34.89
CA ASN A 521 -13.25 32.69 -36.25
C ASN A 521 -13.85 31.46 -36.96
N SER A 522 -14.55 31.70 -38.07
CA SER A 522 -15.07 30.63 -38.92
C SER A 522 -13.97 29.99 -39.78
N THR A 523 -14.17 28.72 -40.10
CA THR A 523 -13.28 27.93 -40.96
C THR A 523 -14.06 26.84 -41.67
N THR A 524 -13.49 26.27 -42.73
CA THR A 524 -14.05 25.08 -43.39
C THR A 524 -13.72 23.81 -42.58
N LYS A 525 -14.64 22.85 -42.57
CA LYS A 525 -14.49 21.56 -41.86
C LYS A 525 -13.48 20.62 -42.52
N GLU A 526 -13.13 20.86 -43.78
CA GLU A 526 -12.17 20.08 -44.55
C GLU A 526 -10.71 20.36 -44.14
N MET A 527 -10.45 21.52 -43.54
CA MET A 527 -9.14 21.85 -43.00
C MET A 527 -8.74 20.86 -41.91
N ALA A 528 -7.43 20.68 -41.71
CA ALA A 528 -6.92 19.90 -40.61
C ALA A 528 -6.01 20.72 -39.71
N TYR A 529 -6.35 20.73 -38.43
CA TYR A 529 -5.72 21.54 -37.39
C TYR A 529 -5.24 20.68 -36.24
N THR A 530 -4.36 21.25 -35.42
CA THR A 530 -3.99 20.64 -34.15
C THR A 530 -5.17 20.63 -33.18
N ILE A 531 -5.26 19.57 -32.36
CA ILE A 531 -6.38 19.40 -31.42
C ILE A 531 -5.88 19.52 -30.00
N ARG A 532 -6.47 20.44 -29.22
CA ARG A 532 -6.29 20.55 -27.77
C ARG A 532 -7.58 20.14 -27.06
N CYS A 533 -7.57 18.99 -26.41
CA CYS A 533 -8.75 18.47 -25.71
C CYS A 533 -9.02 19.18 -24.38
N VAL A 534 -10.27 19.18 -23.95
CA VAL A 534 -10.72 19.69 -22.65
C VAL A 534 -11.73 18.72 -22.02
N LYS A 535 -11.82 18.74 -20.69
CA LYS A 535 -12.89 18.11 -19.91
C LYS A 535 -13.43 19.07 -18.85
N GLY A 536 -14.66 18.84 -18.41
CA GLY A 536 -15.36 19.69 -17.44
C GLY A 536 -16.74 20.16 -17.94
N PRO A 537 -17.48 20.91 -17.10
CA PRO A 537 -18.81 21.40 -17.47
C PRO A 537 -18.72 22.29 -18.72
N LYS A 538 -19.60 22.07 -19.69
CA LYS A 538 -19.68 22.94 -20.87
C LYS A 538 -20.10 24.34 -20.39
N LEU A 539 -19.33 25.35 -20.82
CA LEU A 539 -19.54 26.75 -20.44
C LEU A 539 -20.44 27.52 -21.39
#